data_AF-A0A6P0EUN9-F1
#
_entry.id   AF-A0A6P0EUN9-F1
#
_cell.length_a   1.000
_cell.length_b   1.000
_cell.length_c   1.000
_cell.angle_alpha   90.00
_cell.angle_beta   90.00
_cell.angle_gamma   90.00
#
_symmetry.space_group_name_H-M   'P 1'
#
loop_
_entity.id
_entity.type
_entity.pdbx_description
1 polymer ?
#
loop_
_entity_poly.entity_id
_entity_poly.type
_entity_poly.pdbx_seq_one_letter_code
_entity_poly.pdbx_strand_id
1 'polypeptide(L)'
;MVVVDAAGRTVLATAAADRPVYTASLVELLVVQQVLARQAVGVLGLGPADGGLLERAVTVSDDPAMNLLWDAYDGADLVATAAASFGLTGTAAPDRVGQWGESTTTATDLARFLATLAEDPDAPGAAPVLGWMRAAAPLASDGFDQRFGLLAGGAVPGTAVEQGWMCCVADRRQLHSAGVLPDGRVVVVLADASSTLLGRADADRRRGRGRGGGRHGLSRCRPTRSGRGRPRCPHGAHVRRGRLHRGRPVSARRG
;
A
#
# COMPACT_ATOMS: atom_id res chain seq x y z
N MET A 1 -1.34 -2.06 -15.62
CA MET A 1 -0.72 -0.77 -15.29
C MET A 1 -1.10 0.23 -16.37
N VAL A 2 -1.35 1.46 -15.95
CA VAL A 2 -1.60 2.63 -16.81
C VAL A 2 -0.79 3.82 -16.28
N VAL A 3 -0.30 4.65 -17.19
CA VAL A 3 0.23 5.99 -16.89
C VAL A 3 -0.48 6.99 -17.78
N VAL A 4 -0.99 8.05 -17.16
CA VAL A 4 -1.67 9.18 -17.80
C VAL A 4 -0.84 10.44 -17.56
N ASP A 5 -0.71 11.28 -18.57
CA ASP A 5 -0.04 12.57 -18.40
C ASP A 5 -0.95 13.62 -17.73
N ALA A 6 -0.39 14.78 -17.39
CA ALA A 6 -1.14 15.87 -16.74
C ALA A 6 -2.28 16.44 -17.60
N ALA A 7 -2.33 16.11 -18.90
CA ALA A 7 -3.40 16.51 -19.81
C ALA A 7 -4.45 15.39 -19.99
N GLY A 8 -4.42 14.35 -19.16
CA GLY A 8 -5.38 13.25 -19.23
C GLY A 8 -5.12 12.23 -20.34
N ARG A 9 -3.99 12.31 -21.06
CA ARG A 9 -3.66 11.38 -22.15
C ARG A 9 -2.94 10.14 -21.63
N THR A 10 -3.39 8.97 -22.04
CA THR A 10 -2.67 7.72 -21.75
C THR A 10 -1.34 7.69 -22.49
N VAL A 11 -0.23 7.66 -21.74
CA VAL A 11 1.14 7.58 -22.29
C VAL A 11 1.71 6.17 -22.23
N LEU A 12 1.18 5.33 -21.34
CA LEU A 12 1.56 3.93 -21.21
C LEU A 12 0.37 3.12 -20.71
N ALA A 13 0.08 1.98 -21.35
CA ALA A 13 -0.88 1.00 -20.87
C ALA A 13 -0.38 -0.40 -21.16
N THR A 14 -0.53 -1.30 -20.20
CA THR A 14 -0.29 -2.74 -20.41
C THR A 14 -1.53 -3.38 -21.04
N ALA A 15 -1.38 -4.51 -21.74
CA ALA A 15 -2.51 -5.26 -22.30
C ALA A 15 -3.60 -5.65 -21.27
N ALA A 16 -3.24 -5.76 -19.97
CA ALA A 16 -4.18 -6.06 -18.88
C ALA A 16 -4.71 -4.81 -18.17
N ALA A 17 -4.58 -3.61 -18.74
CA ALA A 17 -5.02 -2.35 -18.11
C ALA A 17 -6.52 -2.32 -17.81
N ASP A 18 -7.33 -2.86 -18.72
CA ASP A 18 -8.80 -2.90 -18.63
C ASP A 18 -9.33 -4.19 -17.99
N ARG A 19 -8.45 -5.03 -17.42
CA ARG A 19 -8.88 -6.27 -16.75
C ARG A 19 -9.36 -5.93 -15.32
N PRO A 20 -10.62 -6.23 -14.96
CA PRO A 20 -11.08 -6.03 -13.60
C PRO A 20 -10.33 -6.92 -12.60
N VAL A 21 -9.98 -6.34 -11.45
CA VAL A 21 -9.43 -7.02 -10.27
C VAL A 21 -10.09 -6.46 -9.03
N TYR A 22 -10.03 -7.18 -7.91
CA TYR A 22 -10.47 -6.62 -6.64
C TYR A 22 -9.62 -5.41 -6.26
N THR A 23 -10.26 -4.40 -5.69
CA THR A 23 -9.65 -3.11 -5.37
C THR A 23 -8.73 -3.17 -4.17
N ALA A 24 -9.01 -4.08 -3.23
CA ALA A 24 -8.60 -3.92 -1.84
C ALA A 24 -8.95 -2.49 -1.36
N SER A 25 -8.06 -1.82 -0.64
CA SER A 25 -8.21 -0.45 -0.14
C SER A 25 -8.38 0.64 -1.19
N LEU A 26 -8.14 0.38 -2.49
CA LEU A 26 -8.32 1.43 -3.51
C LEU A 26 -9.78 1.90 -3.67
N VAL A 27 -10.76 1.10 -3.20
CA VAL A 27 -12.18 1.50 -3.20
C VAL A 27 -12.46 2.63 -2.19
N GLU A 28 -11.65 2.76 -1.14
CA GLU A 28 -11.81 3.78 -0.11
C GLU A 28 -11.82 5.18 -0.73
N LEU A 29 -10.99 5.42 -1.75
CA LEU A 29 -10.97 6.68 -2.49
C LEU A 29 -12.31 7.02 -3.14
N LEU A 30 -12.97 6.02 -3.73
CA LEU A 30 -14.27 6.22 -4.39
C LEU A 30 -15.35 6.52 -3.36
N VAL A 31 -15.37 5.76 -2.26
CA VAL A 31 -16.36 5.95 -1.19
C VAL A 31 -16.17 7.31 -0.53
N VAL A 32 -14.95 7.64 -0.12
CA VAL A 32 -14.62 8.92 0.53
C VAL A 32 -14.95 10.10 -0.39
N GLN A 33 -14.59 10.03 -1.67
CA GLN A 33 -14.91 11.10 -2.62
C GLN A 33 -16.42 11.27 -2.78
N GLN A 34 -17.19 10.19 -2.91
CA GLN A 34 -18.64 10.27 -3.08
C GLN A 34 -19.35 10.75 -1.82
N VAL A 35 -18.88 10.37 -0.63
CA VAL A 35 -19.39 10.93 0.63
C VAL A 35 -19.20 12.44 0.66
N LEU A 36 -17.99 12.92 0.39
CA LEU A 36 -17.68 14.35 0.38
C LEU A 36 -18.45 15.11 -0.71
N ALA A 37 -18.57 14.53 -1.90
CA ALA A 37 -19.30 15.14 -3.00
C ALA A 37 -20.79 15.31 -2.70
N ARG A 38 -21.43 14.26 -2.17
CA ARG A 38 -22.85 14.29 -1.75
C ARG A 38 -23.07 15.19 -0.55
N GLN A 39 -22.12 15.28 0.38
CA GLN A 39 -22.18 16.24 1.49
C GLN A 39 -22.12 17.69 0.99
N ALA A 40 -21.25 17.99 0.03
CA ALA A 40 -21.10 19.35 -0.50
C ALA A 40 -22.38 19.89 -1.15
N VAL A 41 -23.19 19.00 -1.74
CA VAL A 41 -24.47 19.34 -2.38
C VAL A 41 -25.69 19.10 -1.48
N GLY A 42 -25.49 18.74 -0.21
CA GLY A 42 -26.57 18.55 0.77
C GLY A 42 -27.42 17.29 0.56
N VAL A 43 -26.95 16.32 -0.22
CA VAL A 43 -27.63 15.01 -0.42
C VAL A 43 -27.47 14.11 0.82
N LEU A 44 -26.36 14.24 1.54
CA LEU A 44 -26.15 13.58 2.83
C LEU A 44 -25.57 14.56 3.86
N GLY A 45 -25.75 14.23 5.14
CA GLY A 45 -25.14 14.93 6.26
C GLY A 45 -24.09 14.06 6.94
N LEU A 46 -22.99 14.66 7.39
CA LEU A 46 -21.97 13.98 8.19
C LEU A 46 -22.26 14.08 9.68
N GLY A 47 -22.10 12.98 10.38
CA GLY A 47 -22.03 12.93 11.84
C GLY A 47 -20.70 13.52 12.36
N PRO A 48 -20.63 13.80 13.69
CA PRO A 48 -19.46 14.46 14.28
C PRO A 48 -18.13 13.69 14.14
N ALA A 49 -18.18 12.37 13.98
CA ALA A 49 -17.00 11.52 13.87
C ALA A 49 -16.51 11.31 12.43
N ASP A 50 -17.36 11.55 11.44
CA ASP A 50 -17.15 11.03 10.08
C ASP A 50 -15.99 11.71 9.37
N GLY A 51 -15.74 13.01 9.62
CA GLY A 51 -14.55 13.68 9.08
C GLY A 51 -13.26 12.97 9.45
N GLY A 52 -13.14 12.52 10.71
CA GLY A 52 -11.99 11.76 11.17
C GLY A 52 -11.97 10.31 10.68
N LEU A 53 -13.12 9.73 10.31
CA LEU A 53 -13.17 8.40 9.67
C LEU A 53 -12.69 8.49 8.21
N LEU A 54 -13.18 9.49 7.46
CA LEU A 54 -12.83 9.74 6.07
C LEU A 54 -11.32 10.01 5.90
N GLU A 55 -10.74 10.81 6.80
CA GLU A 55 -9.30 11.07 6.81
C GLU A 55 -8.49 9.80 7.08
N ARG A 56 -8.88 8.99 8.08
CA ARG A 56 -8.12 7.78 8.44
C ARG A 56 -8.21 6.66 7.41
N ALA A 57 -9.34 6.55 6.72
CA ALA A 57 -9.47 5.66 5.57
C ALA A 57 -8.34 5.96 4.56
N VAL A 58 -8.21 7.21 4.11
CA VAL A 58 -7.18 7.53 3.09
C VAL A 58 -5.75 7.61 3.65
N THR A 59 -5.54 8.19 4.84
CA THR A 59 -4.17 8.43 5.35
C THR A 59 -3.48 7.18 5.86
N VAL A 60 -4.22 6.22 6.42
CA VAL A 60 -3.66 5.01 7.04
C VAL A 60 -4.40 3.73 6.62
N SER A 61 -5.27 3.75 5.61
CA SER A 61 -6.08 2.60 5.19
C SER A 61 -6.73 1.90 6.39
N ASP A 62 -7.50 2.67 7.16
CA ASP A 62 -8.16 2.22 8.39
C ASP A 62 -9.43 1.40 8.08
N ASP A 63 -9.28 0.07 7.96
CA ASP A 63 -10.38 -0.88 7.77
C ASP A 63 -11.57 -0.65 8.72
N PRO A 64 -11.39 -0.53 10.06
CA PRO A 64 -12.47 -0.13 10.97
C PRO A 64 -13.18 1.17 10.59
N ALA A 65 -12.45 2.19 10.15
CA ALA A 65 -13.07 3.45 9.72
C ALA A 65 -13.89 3.24 8.43
N MET A 66 -13.34 2.49 7.48
CA MET A 66 -14.03 2.16 6.24
C MET A 66 -15.29 1.31 6.50
N ASN A 67 -15.25 0.34 7.41
CA ASN A 67 -16.43 -0.44 7.78
C ASN A 67 -17.57 0.45 8.28
N LEU A 68 -17.27 1.40 9.18
CA LEU A 68 -18.26 2.33 9.72
C LEU A 68 -18.86 3.24 8.64
N LEU A 69 -18.01 3.78 7.76
CA LEU A 69 -18.44 4.62 6.65
C LEU A 69 -19.26 3.85 5.62
N TRP A 70 -18.85 2.61 5.32
CA TRP A 70 -19.54 1.74 4.37
C TRP A 70 -20.96 1.42 4.84
N ASP A 71 -21.12 1.06 6.11
CA ASP A 71 -22.41 0.77 6.71
C ASP A 71 -23.29 2.02 6.84
N ALA A 72 -22.71 3.16 7.22
CA ALA A 72 -23.44 4.40 7.45
C ALA A 72 -23.98 5.05 6.14
N TYR A 73 -23.26 4.89 5.03
CA TYR A 73 -23.52 5.65 3.80
C TYR A 73 -23.85 4.80 2.57
N ASP A 74 -24.18 3.52 2.78
CA ASP A 74 -24.45 2.57 1.69
C ASP A 74 -23.28 2.52 0.68
N GLY A 75 -22.13 2.02 1.15
CA GLY A 75 -20.90 2.01 0.36
C GLY A 75 -21.04 1.35 -1.02
N ALA A 76 -21.94 0.37 -1.19
CA ALA A 76 -22.21 -0.24 -2.48
C ALA A 76 -22.87 0.75 -3.47
N ASP A 77 -23.86 1.52 -3.02
CA ASP A 77 -24.46 2.61 -3.81
C ASP A 77 -23.43 3.68 -4.16
N LEU A 78 -22.54 4.03 -3.22
CA LEU A 78 -21.49 5.01 -3.46
C LEU A 78 -20.50 4.52 -4.53
N VAL A 79 -20.09 3.25 -4.53
CA VAL A 79 -19.24 2.69 -5.58
C VAL A 79 -19.95 2.70 -6.94
N ALA A 80 -21.22 2.29 -6.99
CA ALA A 80 -22.01 2.34 -8.22
C ALA A 80 -22.16 3.78 -8.75
N THR A 81 -22.35 4.74 -7.85
CA THR A 81 -22.46 6.17 -8.18
C THR A 81 -21.15 6.75 -8.67
N ALA A 82 -20.02 6.39 -8.05
CA ALA A 82 -18.70 6.76 -8.54
C ALA A 82 -18.48 6.20 -9.96
N ALA A 83 -18.83 4.92 -10.17
CA ALA A 83 -18.69 4.31 -11.49
C ALA A 83 -19.50 5.03 -12.56
N ALA A 84 -20.74 5.43 -12.25
CA ALA A 84 -21.56 6.22 -13.17
C ALA A 84 -20.99 7.64 -13.39
N SER A 85 -20.63 8.34 -12.30
CA SER A 85 -20.21 9.75 -12.33
C SER A 85 -18.90 9.96 -13.07
N PHE A 86 -17.96 9.02 -12.94
CA PHE A 86 -16.64 9.09 -13.58
C PHE A 86 -16.53 8.19 -14.83
N GLY A 87 -17.60 7.51 -15.24
CA GLY A 87 -17.59 6.61 -16.40
C GLY A 87 -16.61 5.43 -16.23
N LEU A 88 -16.61 4.78 -15.06
CA LEU A 88 -15.71 3.69 -14.70
C LEU A 88 -16.33 2.34 -15.08
N THR A 89 -16.12 1.89 -16.31
CA THR A 89 -16.89 0.77 -16.89
C THR A 89 -16.51 -0.61 -16.37
N GLY A 90 -15.34 -0.76 -15.75
CA GLY A 90 -14.89 -1.99 -15.11
C GLY A 90 -14.86 -1.89 -13.58
N THR A 91 -15.46 -0.84 -13.01
CA THR A 91 -15.62 -0.66 -11.56
C THR A 91 -17.01 -1.05 -11.11
N ALA A 92 -17.10 -1.88 -10.07
CA ALA A 92 -18.38 -2.31 -9.50
C ALA A 92 -18.26 -2.59 -8.00
N ALA A 93 -19.39 -2.47 -7.30
CA ALA A 93 -19.55 -2.91 -5.91
C ALA A 93 -19.24 -4.41 -5.75
N PRO A 94 -18.94 -4.91 -4.53
CA PRO A 94 -18.58 -6.30 -4.33
C PRO A 94 -19.79 -7.22 -4.50
N ASP A 95 -19.59 -8.41 -5.05
CA ASP A 95 -20.63 -9.44 -5.11
C ASP A 95 -21.05 -9.92 -3.70
N ARG A 96 -20.10 -9.87 -2.75
CA ARG A 96 -20.34 -10.26 -1.36
C ARG A 96 -20.60 -9.03 -0.52
N VAL A 97 -21.80 -8.97 0.06
CA VAL A 97 -22.21 -7.90 0.98
C VAL A 97 -21.23 -7.80 2.14
N GLY A 98 -20.82 -6.56 2.46
CA GLY A 98 -19.87 -6.25 3.54
C GLY A 98 -18.40 -6.44 3.17
N GLN A 99 -18.09 -7.05 2.02
CA GLN A 99 -16.71 -7.27 1.57
C GLN A 99 -16.25 -6.15 0.64
N TRP A 100 -16.22 -4.91 1.13
CA TRP A 100 -15.93 -3.72 0.31
C TRP A 100 -14.63 -3.83 -0.49
N GLY A 101 -13.58 -4.47 0.05
CA GLY A 101 -12.31 -4.68 -0.65
C GLY A 101 -12.38 -5.65 -1.84
N GLU A 102 -13.47 -6.42 -1.94
CA GLU A 102 -13.81 -7.27 -3.10
C GLU A 102 -14.56 -6.48 -4.20
N SER A 103 -14.73 -5.16 -4.06
CA SER A 103 -15.15 -4.30 -5.18
C SER A 103 -14.17 -4.48 -6.33
N THR A 104 -14.65 -4.39 -7.57
CA THR A 104 -13.77 -4.53 -8.74
C THR A 104 -13.43 -3.18 -9.34
N THR A 105 -12.27 -3.08 -9.98
CA THR A 105 -11.87 -1.93 -10.80
C THR A 105 -10.83 -2.32 -11.84
N THR A 106 -10.53 -1.41 -12.76
CA THR A 106 -9.45 -1.54 -13.75
C THR A 106 -8.37 -0.48 -13.51
N ALA A 107 -7.18 -0.68 -14.09
CA ALA A 107 -6.14 0.33 -13.99
C ALA A 107 -6.52 1.60 -14.77
N THR A 108 -7.28 1.44 -15.87
CA THR A 108 -7.81 2.54 -16.67
C THR A 108 -8.83 3.37 -15.90
N ASP A 109 -9.75 2.71 -15.18
CA ASP A 109 -10.79 3.37 -14.41
C ASP A 109 -10.21 4.19 -13.25
N LEU A 110 -9.31 3.60 -12.45
CA LEU A 110 -8.63 4.34 -11.39
C LEU A 110 -7.79 5.50 -11.93
N ALA A 111 -7.16 5.32 -13.10
CA ALA A 111 -6.40 6.39 -13.73
C ALA A 111 -7.30 7.54 -14.18
N ARG A 112 -8.48 7.22 -14.73
CA ARG A 112 -9.51 8.21 -15.09
C ARG A 112 -9.99 8.97 -13.86
N PHE A 113 -10.37 8.26 -12.80
CA PHE A 113 -10.82 8.87 -11.54
C PHE A 113 -9.78 9.84 -10.97
N LEU A 114 -8.53 9.39 -10.81
CA LEU A 114 -7.46 10.23 -10.26
C LEU A 114 -7.09 11.41 -11.17
N ALA A 115 -7.13 11.22 -12.49
CA ALA A 115 -6.88 12.30 -13.44
C ALA A 115 -7.98 13.36 -13.34
N THR A 116 -9.25 12.97 -13.21
CA THR A 116 -10.36 13.91 -13.02
C THR A 116 -10.22 14.72 -11.73
N LEU A 117 -9.85 14.09 -10.61
CA LEU A 117 -9.61 14.83 -9.36
C LEU A 117 -8.42 15.80 -9.46
N ALA A 118 -7.39 15.43 -10.22
CA ALA A 118 -6.20 16.27 -10.42
C ALA A 118 -6.47 17.44 -11.38
N GLU A 119 -7.36 17.26 -12.36
CA GLU A 119 -7.76 18.28 -13.33
C GLU A 119 -8.64 19.37 -12.69
N ASP A 120 -9.56 18.98 -11.80
CA ASP A 120 -10.43 19.91 -11.07
C ASP A 120 -10.34 19.71 -9.54
N PRO A 121 -9.35 20.33 -8.87
CA PRO A 121 -9.21 20.26 -7.42
C PRO A 121 -10.36 20.93 -6.64
N ASP A 122 -11.13 21.82 -7.29
CA ASP A 122 -12.27 22.51 -6.69
C ASP A 122 -13.55 21.64 -6.77
N ALA A 123 -13.54 20.57 -7.57
CA ALA A 123 -14.61 19.58 -7.60
C ALA A 123 -14.86 19.02 -6.18
N PRO A 124 -16.14 18.86 -5.78
CA PRO A 124 -16.48 18.34 -4.46
C PRO A 124 -15.73 17.04 -4.11
N GLY A 125 -14.97 17.10 -3.02
CA GLY A 125 -14.18 15.99 -2.49
C GLY A 125 -12.78 15.80 -3.08
N ALA A 126 -12.42 16.48 -4.19
CA ALA A 126 -11.12 16.31 -4.85
C ALA A 126 -9.94 16.76 -3.97
N ALA A 127 -9.96 18.01 -3.49
CA ALA A 127 -8.88 18.55 -2.67
C ALA A 127 -8.63 17.76 -1.36
N PRO A 128 -9.65 17.39 -0.55
CA PRO A 128 -9.43 16.56 0.64
C PRO A 128 -8.83 15.19 0.31
N VAL A 129 -9.38 14.47 -0.68
CA VAL A 129 -8.89 13.13 -1.06
C VAL A 129 -7.42 13.19 -1.48
N LEU A 130 -7.07 14.09 -2.42
CA LEU A 130 -5.69 14.25 -2.86
C LEU A 130 -4.76 14.73 -1.71
N GLY A 131 -5.30 15.54 -0.79
CA GLY A 131 -4.60 15.98 0.41
C GLY A 131 -4.24 14.83 1.34
N TRP A 132 -5.20 13.97 1.66
CA TRP A 132 -4.99 12.81 2.50
C TRP A 132 -4.11 11.75 1.84
N MET A 133 -4.24 11.53 0.54
CA MET A 133 -3.33 10.68 -0.23
C MET A 133 -1.88 11.17 -0.20
N ARG A 134 -1.64 12.50 -0.13
CA ARG A 134 -0.28 13.06 0.07
C ARG A 134 0.26 12.84 1.49
N ALA A 135 -0.63 12.59 2.44
CA ALA A 135 -0.31 12.30 3.83
C ALA A 135 -0.28 10.79 4.15
N ALA A 136 -0.33 9.93 3.12
CA ALA A 136 -0.29 8.47 3.27
C ALA A 136 0.87 8.01 4.15
N ALA A 137 0.54 7.21 5.17
CA ALA A 137 1.48 6.69 6.13
C ALA A 137 2.26 5.48 5.59
N PRO A 138 3.51 5.26 6.04
CA PRO A 138 4.28 4.07 5.64
C PRO A 138 3.74 2.76 6.21
N LEU A 139 2.94 2.82 7.27
CA LEU A 139 2.25 1.67 7.86
C LEU A 139 0.75 1.95 7.85
N ALA A 140 -0.05 0.97 7.42
CA ALA A 140 -1.49 1.02 7.54
C ALA A 140 -1.93 0.82 9.00
N SER A 141 -3.20 1.08 9.30
CA SER A 141 -3.82 0.96 10.63
C SER A 141 -3.65 -0.46 11.21
N ASP A 142 -3.70 -1.47 10.34
CA ASP A 142 -3.48 -2.88 10.65
C ASP A 142 -1.99 -3.28 10.82
N GLY A 143 -1.08 -2.34 10.59
CA GLY A 143 0.37 -2.55 10.65
C GLY A 143 1.02 -3.05 9.35
N PHE A 144 0.27 -3.17 8.25
CA PHE A 144 0.83 -3.58 6.95
C PHE A 144 1.80 -2.52 6.41
N ASP A 145 2.94 -2.97 5.87
CA ASP A 145 3.95 -2.08 5.29
C ASP A 145 3.52 -1.58 3.91
N GLN A 146 3.17 -0.30 3.83
CA GLN A 146 2.68 0.36 2.62
C GLN A 146 3.82 0.77 1.67
N ARG A 147 5.10 0.57 2.02
CA ARG A 147 6.26 1.01 1.23
C ARG A 147 6.58 0.08 0.05
N PHE A 148 5.61 -0.07 -0.84
CA PHE A 148 5.75 -0.70 -2.15
C PHE A 148 5.22 0.24 -3.24
N GLY A 149 5.37 -0.11 -4.53
CA GLY A 149 4.88 0.73 -5.62
C GLY A 149 5.40 2.17 -5.54
N LEU A 150 4.51 3.16 -5.55
CA LEU A 150 4.83 4.59 -5.49
C LEU A 150 5.41 5.06 -4.14
N LEU A 151 5.18 4.29 -3.05
CA LEU A 151 5.80 4.54 -1.74
C LEU A 151 7.13 3.78 -1.57
N ALA A 152 7.54 2.96 -2.53
CA ALA A 152 8.78 2.20 -2.44
C ALA A 152 9.99 3.13 -2.38
N GLY A 153 10.84 2.99 -1.35
CA GLY A 153 12.04 3.79 -1.19
C GLY A 153 11.81 5.25 -0.79
N GLY A 154 10.58 5.62 -0.43
CA GLY A 154 10.16 7.00 -0.14
C GLY A 154 9.57 7.66 -1.38
N ALA A 155 8.33 8.10 -1.29
CA ALA A 155 7.63 8.77 -2.39
C ALA A 155 8.36 10.05 -2.80
N VAL A 156 8.21 10.45 -4.08
CA VAL A 156 8.58 11.81 -4.48
C VAL A 156 7.73 12.79 -3.67
N PRO A 157 8.32 13.83 -3.03
CA PRO A 157 7.57 14.79 -2.23
C PRO A 157 6.39 15.40 -3.01
N GLY A 158 5.20 15.38 -2.41
CA GLY A 158 3.97 15.87 -3.04
C GLY A 158 3.20 14.83 -3.85
N THR A 159 3.70 13.59 -3.96
CA THR A 159 2.94 12.48 -4.56
C THR A 159 1.72 12.17 -3.69
N ALA A 160 0.53 12.21 -4.30
CA ALA A 160 -0.70 11.67 -3.71
C ALA A 160 -0.75 10.18 -4.03
N VAL A 161 -0.78 9.30 -3.02
CA VAL A 161 -0.76 7.86 -3.22
C VAL A 161 -1.77 7.14 -2.32
N GLU A 162 -2.35 6.09 -2.86
CA GLU A 162 -3.12 5.09 -2.13
C GLU A 162 -2.60 3.70 -2.46
N GLN A 163 -2.64 2.80 -1.48
CA GLN A 163 -2.17 1.43 -1.64
C GLN A 163 -3.29 0.47 -1.34
N GLY A 164 -3.48 -0.53 -2.21
CA GLY A 164 -4.40 -1.64 -1.94
C GLY A 164 -3.62 -2.91 -1.65
N TRP A 165 -3.91 -3.58 -0.54
CA TRP A 165 -3.39 -4.92 -0.31
C TRP A 165 -4.49 -5.86 0.14
N MET A 166 -4.49 -7.06 -0.42
CA MET A 166 -5.36 -8.13 0.06
C MET A 166 -4.66 -9.46 -0.17
N CYS A 167 -4.80 -10.38 0.77
CA CYS A 167 -4.28 -11.72 0.59
C CYS A 167 -5.37 -12.77 0.59
N CYS A 168 -5.09 -13.74 -0.26
CA CYS A 168 -5.46 -15.13 -0.13
C CYS A 168 -6.93 -15.41 -0.43
N VAL A 169 -7.71 -14.38 -0.76
CA VAL A 169 -9.05 -14.50 -1.34
C VAL A 169 -8.91 -15.17 -2.70
N ALA A 170 -9.55 -16.33 -2.87
CA ALA A 170 -9.49 -17.14 -4.09
C ALA A 170 -8.06 -17.47 -4.58
N ASP A 171 -7.13 -17.77 -3.68
CA ASP A 171 -5.69 -18.01 -3.99
C ASP A 171 -5.02 -16.81 -4.68
N ARG A 172 -5.52 -15.59 -4.51
CA ARG A 172 -4.93 -14.37 -5.07
C ARG A 172 -4.21 -13.57 -4.01
N ARG A 173 -3.12 -12.92 -4.38
CA ARG A 173 -2.48 -11.89 -3.58
C ARG A 173 -2.37 -10.62 -4.40
N GLN A 174 -2.86 -9.54 -3.80
CA GLN A 174 -3.02 -8.24 -4.42
C GLN A 174 -2.11 -7.24 -3.74
N LEU A 175 -1.36 -6.50 -4.55
CA LEU A 175 -0.58 -5.33 -4.16
C LEU A 175 -0.81 -4.28 -5.25
N HIS A 176 -1.54 -3.24 -4.90
CA HIS A 176 -1.98 -2.21 -5.82
C HIS A 176 -1.42 -0.88 -5.37
N SER A 177 -0.95 -0.08 -6.33
CA SER A 177 -0.41 1.24 -6.07
C SER A 177 -0.96 2.21 -7.10
N ALA A 178 -1.65 3.24 -6.63
CA ALA A 178 -2.27 4.25 -7.49
C ALA A 178 -1.94 5.63 -6.94
N GLY A 179 -1.68 6.59 -7.81
CA GLY A 179 -1.37 7.94 -7.33
C GLY A 179 -1.17 8.98 -8.42
N VAL A 180 -1.13 10.23 -7.97
CA VAL A 180 -0.85 11.43 -8.76
C VAL A 180 0.52 11.96 -8.36
N LEU A 181 1.43 12.05 -9.31
CA LEU A 181 2.76 12.62 -9.13
C LEU A 181 2.69 14.16 -9.05
N PRO A 182 3.71 14.83 -8.50
CA PRO A 182 3.72 16.29 -8.38
C PRO A 182 3.63 17.06 -9.70
N ASP A 183 3.97 16.41 -10.82
CA ASP A 183 3.87 16.97 -12.17
C ASP A 183 2.52 16.67 -12.85
N GLY A 184 1.53 16.18 -12.09
CA GLY A 184 0.18 15.88 -12.56
C GLY A 184 0.02 14.53 -13.26
N ARG A 185 1.11 13.76 -13.46
CA ARG A 185 1.00 12.42 -14.04
C ARG A 185 0.31 11.46 -13.08
N VAL A 186 -0.60 10.63 -13.60
CA VAL A 186 -1.24 9.56 -12.84
C VAL A 186 -0.56 8.23 -13.15
N VAL A 187 -0.26 7.46 -12.12
CA VAL A 187 0.33 6.12 -12.24
C VAL A 187 -0.54 5.13 -11.49
N VAL A 188 -1.00 4.08 -12.18
CA VAL A 188 -1.79 3.00 -11.56
C VAL A 188 -1.18 1.65 -11.90
N VAL A 189 -0.79 0.90 -10.87
CA VAL A 189 -0.24 -0.45 -10.94
C VAL A 189 -1.12 -1.38 -10.13
N LEU A 190 -1.89 -2.23 -10.80
CA LEU A 190 -2.66 -3.28 -10.16
C LEU A 190 -1.93 -4.63 -10.31
N ALA A 191 -1.19 -5.04 -9.28
CA ALA A 191 -0.56 -6.36 -9.25
C ALA A 191 -1.47 -7.37 -8.53
N ASP A 192 -1.94 -8.36 -9.29
CA ASP A 192 -2.81 -9.44 -8.84
C ASP A 192 -2.25 -10.76 -9.38
N ALA A 193 -1.78 -11.62 -8.49
CA ALA A 193 -1.14 -12.88 -8.86
C ALA A 193 -1.54 -14.02 -7.91
N SER A 194 -1.39 -15.27 -8.37
CA SER A 194 -1.62 -16.44 -7.51
C SER A 194 -0.67 -16.40 -6.31
N SER A 195 -1.23 -16.62 -5.12
CA SER A 195 -0.49 -16.70 -3.86
C SER A 195 0.58 -17.80 -3.92
N THR A 196 0.28 -18.90 -4.63
CA THR A 196 1.24 -19.99 -4.87
C THR A 196 2.44 -19.53 -5.72
N LEU A 197 2.22 -18.72 -6.76
CA LEU A 197 3.30 -18.22 -7.62
C LEU A 197 4.17 -17.18 -6.92
N LEU A 198 3.56 -16.27 -6.15
CA LEU A 198 4.29 -15.29 -5.34
C LEU A 198 5.11 -15.96 -4.23
N GLY A 199 4.55 -16.95 -3.55
CA GLY A 199 5.27 -17.74 -2.54
C GLY A 199 6.51 -18.44 -3.10
N ARG A 200 6.43 -18.97 -4.33
CA ARG A 200 7.57 -19.57 -5.04
C ARG A 200 8.63 -18.51 -5.41
N ALA A 201 8.21 -17.36 -5.93
CA ALA A 201 9.13 -16.27 -6.26
C ALA A 201 9.90 -15.73 -5.04
N ASP A 202 9.23 -15.59 -3.89
CA ASP A 202 9.87 -15.20 -2.63
C ASP A 202 10.82 -16.27 -2.11
N ALA A 203 10.44 -17.54 -2.19
CA ALA A 203 11.30 -18.67 -1.82
C ALA A 203 12.56 -18.72 -2.71
N ASP A 204 12.42 -18.52 -4.01
CA ASP A 204 13.53 -18.51 -4.96
C ASP A 204 14.45 -17.30 -4.78
N ARG A 205 13.91 -16.11 -4.50
CA ARG A 205 14.72 -14.93 -4.13
C ARG A 205 15.52 -15.18 -2.85
N ARG A 206 14.92 -15.81 -1.83
CA ARG A 206 15.63 -16.19 -0.58
C ARG A 206 16.70 -17.24 -0.84
N ARG A 207 16.43 -18.25 -1.67
CA ARG A 207 17.41 -19.27 -2.08
C ARG A 207 18.55 -18.68 -2.92
N GLY A 208 18.26 -17.73 -3.82
CA GLY A 208 19.24 -17.00 -4.63
C GLY A 208 20.14 -16.10 -3.79
N ARG A 209 19.58 -15.37 -2.81
CA ARG A 209 20.37 -14.62 -1.80
C ARG A 209 21.23 -15.54 -0.94
N GLY A 210 20.81 -16.78 -0.70
CA GLY A 210 21.60 -17.81 -0.01
C GLY A 210 22.76 -18.38 -0.82
N ARG A 211 22.80 -18.21 -2.15
CA ARG A 211 23.88 -18.69 -3.04
C ARG A 211 24.93 -17.63 -3.39
N GLY A 212 24.66 -16.35 -3.10
CA GLY A 212 25.58 -15.23 -3.32
C GLY A 212 26.46 -14.84 -2.12
N GLY A 213 26.40 -15.58 -1.02
CA GLY A 213 27.32 -15.43 0.10
C GLY A 213 28.66 -16.08 -0.22
N GLY A 214 29.62 -15.27 -0.66
CA GLY A 214 30.99 -15.69 -0.92
C GLY A 214 31.51 -16.60 0.17
N ARG A 215 32.08 -17.74 -0.25
CA ARG A 215 32.90 -18.61 0.58
C ARG A 215 34.12 -17.81 1.05
N HIS A 216 33.97 -16.97 2.07
CA HIS A 216 35.09 -16.66 2.94
C HIS A 216 35.43 -17.97 3.63
N GLY A 217 36.50 -18.59 3.14
CA GLY A 217 37.02 -19.85 3.64
C GLY A 217 37.17 -19.75 5.16
N LEU A 218 36.28 -20.43 5.88
CA LEU A 218 36.62 -20.94 7.19
C LEU A 218 37.70 -21.99 6.94
N SER A 219 38.96 -21.52 6.94
CA SER A 219 40.14 -22.36 7.07
C SER A 219 39.94 -23.21 8.31
N ARG A 220 39.47 -24.44 8.13
CA ARG A 220 39.39 -25.44 9.19
C ARG A 220 40.84 -25.65 9.66
N CYS A 221 41.12 -25.32 10.92
CA CYS A 221 42.37 -25.75 11.56
C CYS A 221 42.42 -27.29 11.50
N ARG A 222 43.33 -27.83 10.67
CA ARG A 222 43.66 -29.25 10.70
C ARG A 222 44.53 -29.52 11.94
N PRO A 223 44.26 -30.57 12.73
CA PRO A 223 45.17 -30.98 13.78
C PRO A 223 46.41 -31.62 13.16
N THR A 224 47.60 -31.11 13.46
CA THR A 224 48.85 -31.79 13.17
C THR A 224 49.08 -32.88 14.21
N ARG A 225 49.32 -34.10 13.74
CA ARG A 225 49.71 -35.25 14.55
C ARG A 225 51.13 -35.00 15.08
N SER A 226 51.34 -35.25 16.37
CA SER A 226 52.61 -35.22 17.14
C SER A 226 53.03 -33.89 17.80
N GLY A 227 53.39 -34.02 19.09
CA GLY A 227 54.28 -33.09 19.80
C GLY A 227 53.60 -31.90 20.49
N ARG A 228 53.83 -31.75 21.80
CA ARG A 228 53.30 -30.69 22.67
C ARG A 228 53.63 -29.28 22.12
N GLY A 229 52.60 -28.51 21.75
CA GLY A 229 52.70 -27.08 21.43
C GLY A 229 51.34 -26.47 21.08
N ARG A 230 51.04 -25.25 21.57
CA ARG A 230 49.77 -24.54 21.30
C ARG A 230 49.71 -24.05 19.84
N PRO A 231 48.56 -24.13 19.15
CA PRO A 231 48.42 -23.66 17.77
C PRO A 231 48.51 -22.13 17.69
N ARG A 232 49.24 -21.61 16.71
CA ARG A 232 49.29 -20.18 16.35
C ARG A 232 48.46 -19.91 15.10
N CYS A 233 47.57 -18.91 15.16
CA CYS A 233 46.89 -18.33 14.00
C CYS A 233 47.60 -17.04 13.57
N PRO A 234 47.63 -16.69 12.26
CA PRO A 234 48.22 -15.44 11.80
C PRO A 234 47.38 -14.22 12.23
N HIS A 235 48.06 -13.13 12.55
CA HIS A 235 47.51 -11.88 13.08
C HIS A 235 46.61 -11.15 12.08
N GLY A 236 45.46 -10.63 12.57
CA GLY A 236 44.64 -9.65 11.86
C GLY A 236 43.14 -9.83 12.02
N ALA A 237 42.60 -9.68 13.24
CA ALA A 237 41.17 -9.45 13.45
C ALA A 237 40.93 -8.79 14.81
N HIS A 238 40.52 -7.52 14.81
CA HIS A 238 40.04 -6.82 15.99
C HIS A 238 38.64 -7.33 16.36
N VAL A 239 38.49 -7.84 17.58
CA VAL A 239 37.19 -8.19 18.17
C VAL A 239 36.64 -6.95 18.89
N ARG A 240 35.60 -6.31 18.35
CA ARG A 240 34.75 -5.39 19.13
C ARG A 240 33.92 -6.21 20.11
N ARG A 241 34.20 -6.10 21.42
CA ARG A 241 33.39 -6.69 22.48
C ARG A 241 32.13 -5.86 22.70
N GLY A 242 30.95 -6.46 22.48
CA GLY A 242 29.68 -5.95 22.99
C GLY A 242 29.59 -6.15 24.51
N ARG A 243 29.06 -5.15 25.22
CA ARG A 243 28.62 -5.28 26.62
C ARG A 243 27.11 -5.50 26.64
N LEU A 244 26.71 -6.60 27.28
CA LEU A 244 25.35 -6.88 27.73
C LEU A 244 24.98 -5.92 28.86
N HIS A 245 23.92 -5.13 28.69
CA HIS A 245 23.25 -4.44 29.80
C HIS A 245 22.25 -5.39 30.46
N ARG A 246 22.49 -5.75 31.73
CA ARG A 246 21.48 -6.29 32.63
C ARG A 246 20.74 -5.11 33.25
N GLY A 247 19.42 -5.02 33.05
CA GLY A 247 18.57 -4.05 33.73
C GLY A 247 18.18 -4.52 35.13
N ARG A 248 17.90 -3.54 36.03
CA ARG A 248 16.80 -3.53 37.00
C ARG A 248 16.74 -2.19 37.78
N PRO A 249 15.63 -1.88 38.50
CA PRO A 249 14.67 -0.81 38.18
C PRO A 249 14.82 0.44 39.07
N VAL A 250 14.14 1.54 38.74
CA VAL A 250 13.94 2.68 39.65
C VAL A 250 12.45 2.95 39.83
N SER A 251 12.06 3.00 41.10
CA SER A 251 10.73 3.25 41.64
C SER A 251 10.41 4.75 41.70
N ALA A 252 9.13 5.05 41.83
CA ALA A 252 8.50 6.36 41.87
C ALA A 252 8.84 7.24 43.09
N ARG A 253 8.70 8.57 42.92
CA ARG A 253 8.17 9.58 43.86
C ARG A 253 8.03 10.90 43.09
N ARG A 254 6.82 11.43 42.87
CA ARG A 254 6.08 12.40 43.73
C ARG A 254 6.91 13.63 44.09
N GLY A 255 6.46 14.76 43.56
CA GLY A 255 6.85 16.15 43.85
C GLY A 255 6.03 17.03 42.94
#